data_AF-A0AA40ALE4-F1
#
_entry.id   AF-A0AA40ALE4-F1
#
_cell.length_a   1.000
_cell.length_b   1.000
_cell.length_c   1.000
_cell.angle_alpha   90.00
_cell.angle_beta   90.00
_cell.angle_gamma   90.00
#
_symmetry.space_group_name_H-M   'P 1'
#
loop_
_entity.id
_entity.type
_entity.pdbx_description
1 polymer ?
#
loop_
_entity_poly.entity_id
_entity_poly.type
_entity_poly.pdbx_seq_one_letter_code
_entity_poly.pdbx_strand_id
1 'polypeptide(L)'
;MHQVLGVSFVAQREGRIPTRLSSLWDEKRINNIECYEHTIIGTKRSRPEDEAFGGILADEMGLGKTLTMLAAVADSLPASCEFRRGNRLSPRPQSRATLVIAPSVLVLEEWLSDIQDHLSSRQLRILKHHGSTKAKQ
;
A
#
# COMPACT_ATOMS: atom_id res chain seq x y z
N MET A 1 -14.11 4.15 -14.15
CA MET A 1 -14.81 3.75 -12.91
C MET A 1 -14.02 2.68 -12.13
N HIS A 2 -13.60 1.58 -12.77
CA HIS A 2 -12.85 0.49 -12.13
C HIS A 2 -11.55 0.93 -11.41
N GLN A 3 -10.66 1.67 -12.09
CA GLN A 3 -9.37 2.10 -11.50
C GLN A 3 -9.54 2.99 -10.25
N VAL A 4 -10.59 3.82 -10.20
CA VAL A 4 -10.90 4.66 -9.03
C VAL A 4 -11.25 3.80 -7.81
N LEU A 5 -12.00 2.71 -8.02
CA LEU A 5 -12.29 1.75 -6.96
C LEU A 5 -11.01 1.05 -6.49
N GLY A 6 -10.12 0.69 -7.41
CA GLY A 6 -8.81 0.12 -7.08
C GLY A 6 -7.95 1.06 -6.23
N VAL A 7 -7.87 2.35 -6.58
CA VAL A 7 -7.13 3.35 -5.78
C VAL A 7 -7.77 3.51 -4.39
N SER A 8 -9.10 3.56 -4.31
CA SER A 8 -9.81 3.62 -3.02
C SER A 8 -9.56 2.38 -2.17
N PHE A 9 -9.54 1.19 -2.77
CA PHE A 9 -9.20 -0.05 -2.09
C PHE A 9 -7.80 0.00 -1.49
N VAL A 10 -6.79 0.42 -2.26
CA VAL A 10 -5.41 0.57 -1.77
C VAL A 10 -5.36 1.56 -0.61
N ALA A 11 -6.01 2.72 -0.72
CA ALA A 11 -6.04 3.72 0.35
C ALA A 11 -6.70 3.21 1.64
N GLN A 12 -7.76 2.41 1.55
CA GLN A 12 -8.39 1.76 2.71
C GLN A 12 -7.44 0.75 3.37
N ARG A 13 -6.80 -0.10 2.57
CA ARG A 13 -5.87 -1.13 3.06
C ARG A 13 -4.57 -0.55 3.62
N GLU A 14 -4.17 0.64 3.20
CA GLU A 14 -3.03 1.38 3.77
C GLU A 14 -3.40 2.22 5.01
N GLY A 15 -4.67 2.18 5.45
CA GLY A 15 -5.14 2.93 6.61
C GLY A 15 -5.24 4.45 6.38
N ARG A 16 -5.15 4.90 5.12
CA ARG A 16 -5.24 6.33 4.76
C ARG A 16 -6.68 6.85 4.75
N ILE A 17 -7.64 5.97 4.47
CA ILE A 17 -9.07 6.24 4.57
C ILE A 17 -9.77 5.12 5.36
N PRO A 18 -10.91 5.41 6.03
CA PRO A 18 -11.64 4.39 6.78
C PRO A 18 -12.00 3.19 5.90
N THR A 19 -11.62 2.00 6.35
CA THR A 19 -11.93 0.76 5.66
C THR A 19 -13.42 0.42 5.79
N ARG A 20 -14.02 -0.01 4.69
CA ARG A 20 -15.37 -0.63 4.69
C ARG A 20 -15.31 -2.15 4.65
N LEU A 21 -14.10 -2.71 4.67
CA LEU A 21 -13.87 -4.14 4.62
C LEU A 21 -14.13 -4.75 6.00
N SER A 22 -14.69 -5.95 6.00
CA SER A 22 -14.98 -6.70 7.22
C SER A 22 -13.67 -7.09 7.91
N SER A 23 -13.60 -6.82 9.22
CA SER A 23 -12.51 -7.32 10.04
C SER A 23 -12.68 -8.81 10.30
N LEU A 24 -11.57 -9.52 10.51
CA LEU A 24 -11.59 -10.88 11.05
C LEU A 24 -11.87 -10.89 12.56
N TRP A 25 -11.86 -9.74 13.22
CA TRP A 25 -12.15 -9.59 14.65
C TRP A 25 -13.54 -9.01 14.85
N ASP A 26 -14.40 -9.81 15.49
CA ASP A 26 -15.72 -9.37 15.91
C ASP A 26 -15.63 -8.73 17.29
N GLU A 27 -16.19 -7.52 17.41
CA GLU A 27 -16.38 -6.88 18.71
C GLU A 27 -17.53 -7.57 19.44
N LYS A 28 -17.26 -8.07 20.65
CA LYS A 28 -18.24 -8.72 21.52
C LYS A 28 -18.23 -8.07 22.90
N ARG A 29 -19.35 -8.20 23.61
CA ARG A 29 -19.46 -7.80 25.00
C ARG A 29 -19.78 -9.02 25.86
N ILE A 30 -18.90 -9.33 26.81
CA ILE A 30 -19.08 -10.41 27.78
C ILE A 30 -19.11 -9.75 29.17
N ASN A 31 -20.22 -9.90 29.89
CA ASN A 31 -20.40 -9.29 31.22
C ASN A 31 -20.11 -7.77 31.26
N ASN A 32 -20.58 -7.02 30.26
CA ASN A 32 -20.30 -5.59 30.04
C ASN A 32 -18.82 -5.23 29.81
N ILE A 33 -17.95 -6.21 29.62
CA ILE A 33 -16.55 -5.99 29.23
C ILE A 33 -16.42 -6.21 27.73
N GLU A 34 -15.85 -5.24 27.04
CA GLU A 34 -15.52 -5.35 25.62
C GLU A 34 -14.40 -6.37 25.42
N CYS A 35 -14.63 -7.30 24.49
CA CYS A 35 -13.65 -8.29 24.07
C CYS A 35 -13.77 -8.49 22.56
N TYR A 36 -12.67 -8.86 21.92
CA TYR A 36 -12.60 -9.09 20.49
C TYR A 36 -12.39 -10.57 20.26
N GLU A 37 -13.19 -11.18 19.39
CA GLU A 37 -13.11 -12.59 19.08
C GLU A 37 -12.76 -12.77 17.60
N HIS A 38 -11.73 -13.55 17.32
CA HIS A 38 -11.35 -13.86 15.94
C HIS A 38 -12.40 -14.78 15.30
N THR A 39 -13.03 -14.33 14.21
CA THR A 39 -14.18 -14.98 13.57
C THR A 39 -13.93 -16.45 13.19
N ILE A 40 -12.72 -16.77 12.72
CA ILE A 40 -12.37 -18.13 12.25
C ILE A 40 -11.88 -19.04 13.38
N ILE A 41 -11.00 -18.54 14.26
CA ILE A 41 -10.26 -19.36 15.23
C ILE A 41 -10.94 -19.34 16.63
N GLY A 42 -11.80 -18.34 16.90
CA GLY A 42 -12.46 -18.16 18.19
C GLY A 42 -11.57 -17.60 19.30
N THR A 43 -10.31 -17.24 18.98
CA THR A 43 -9.38 -16.64 19.95
C THR A 43 -9.92 -15.31 20.46
N LYS A 44 -9.89 -15.10 21.78
CA LYS A 44 -10.36 -13.87 22.42
C LYS A 44 -9.21 -12.96 22.82
N ARG A 45 -9.41 -11.66 22.66
CA ARG A 45 -8.48 -10.59 23.05
C ARG A 45 -9.24 -9.51 23.82
N SER A 46 -8.54 -8.81 24.71
CA SER A 46 -9.08 -7.66 25.44
C SER A 46 -8.98 -6.34 24.67
N ARG A 47 -8.22 -6.31 23.57
CA ARG A 47 -8.03 -5.14 22.71
C ARG A 47 -8.17 -5.55 21.24
N PRO A 48 -8.57 -4.63 20.36
CA PRO A 48 -8.54 -4.88 18.93
C PRO A 48 -7.09 -5.14 18.51
N GLU A 49 -6.90 -6.11 17.61
CA GLU A 49 -5.59 -6.43 17.05
C GLU A 49 -5.39 -5.61 15.77
N ASP A 50 -4.22 -5.01 15.60
CA ASP A 50 -3.93 -4.20 14.41
C ASP A 50 -3.96 -5.09 13.18
N GLU A 51 -4.82 -4.76 12.22
CA GLU A 51 -4.84 -5.46 10.94
C GLU A 51 -3.57 -5.18 10.16
N ALA A 52 -3.10 -6.20 9.42
CA ALA A 52 -2.01 -6.00 8.50
C ALA A 52 -2.42 -5.03 7.37
N PHE A 53 -1.58 -4.01 7.14
CA PHE A 53 -1.75 -3.09 6.02
C PHE A 53 -1.47 -3.77 4.68
N GLY A 54 -2.06 -3.20 3.63
CA GLY A 54 -1.91 -3.65 2.25
C GLY A 54 -2.90 -4.75 1.87
N GLY A 55 -2.79 -5.24 0.64
CA GLY A 55 -3.71 -6.23 0.10
C GLY A 55 -3.31 -6.70 -1.29
N ILE A 56 -4.16 -7.51 -1.91
CA ILE A 56 -3.92 -8.09 -3.23
C ILE A 56 -4.90 -7.46 -4.21
N LEU A 57 -4.38 -6.83 -5.26
CA LEU A 57 -5.18 -6.37 -6.40
C LEU A 57 -5.17 -7.47 -7.48
N ALA A 58 -6.21 -8.31 -7.47
CA ALA A 58 -6.30 -9.51 -8.30
C ALA A 58 -7.34 -9.38 -9.43
N ASP A 59 -7.56 -8.17 -9.94
CA ASP A 59 -8.49 -7.95 -11.06
C ASP A 59 -7.99 -8.64 -12.34
N GLU A 60 -8.88 -8.85 -13.30
CA GLU A 60 -8.54 -9.41 -14.61
C GLU A 60 -7.38 -8.66 -15.28
N MET A 61 -6.60 -9.40 -16.09
CA MET A 61 -5.54 -8.82 -16.90
C MET A 61 -6.13 -7.79 -17.88
N GLY A 62 -5.42 -6.68 -18.10
CA GLY A 62 -5.89 -5.60 -18.96
C GLY A 62 -6.70 -4.49 -18.28
N LEU A 63 -7.12 -4.65 -17.02
CA LEU A 63 -7.89 -3.62 -16.29
C LEU A 63 -7.06 -2.43 -15.75
N GLY A 64 -5.80 -2.28 -16.20
CA GLY A 64 -4.95 -1.15 -15.86
C GLY A 64 -4.49 -1.13 -14.40
N LYS A 65 -4.07 -2.28 -13.88
CA LYS A 65 -3.53 -2.42 -12.51
C LYS A 65 -2.25 -1.58 -12.30
N THR A 66 -1.39 -1.48 -13.30
CA THR A 66 -0.19 -0.62 -13.25
C THR A 66 -0.58 0.83 -13.01
N LEU A 67 -1.47 1.39 -13.83
CA LEU A 67 -1.95 2.76 -13.66
C LEU A 67 -2.67 2.98 -12.32
N THR A 68 -3.43 1.99 -11.85
CA THR A 68 -4.06 2.01 -10.52
C THR A 68 -3.01 2.15 -9.41
N MET A 69 -1.92 1.40 -9.48
CA MET A 69 -0.82 1.49 -8.50
C MET A 69 -0.04 2.79 -8.62
N LEU A 70 0.22 3.29 -9.83
CA LEU A 70 0.85 4.60 -10.03
C LEU A 70 0.01 5.73 -9.44
N ALA A 71 -1.30 5.69 -9.64
CA ALA A 71 -2.22 6.65 -9.03
C ALA A 71 -2.20 6.56 -7.50
N ALA A 72 -2.17 5.36 -6.92
CA ALA A 72 -2.08 5.17 -5.47
C ALA A 72 -0.74 5.68 -4.89
N VAL A 73 0.38 5.49 -5.60
CA VAL A 73 1.68 6.04 -5.21
C VAL A 73 1.67 7.57 -5.26
N ALA A 74 1.09 8.16 -6.31
CA ALA A 74 0.95 9.61 -6.41
C ALA A 74 0.06 10.18 -5.29
N ASP A 75 -1.07 9.53 -5.00
CA ASP A 75 -2.02 9.92 -3.95
C ASP A 75 -1.41 9.83 -2.54
N SER A 76 -0.51 8.86 -2.29
CA SER A 76 0.17 8.69 -1.00
C SER A 76 1.40 9.59 -0.80
N LEU A 77 1.78 10.42 -1.78
CA LEU A 77 2.95 11.31 -1.69
C LEU A 77 2.95 12.23 -0.45
N PRO A 78 1.83 12.89 -0.06
CA PRO A 78 1.79 13.70 1.15
C PRO A 78 1.99 12.85 2.41
N ALA A 79 1.32 11.70 2.51
CA ALA A 79 1.45 10.78 3.64
C ALA A 79 2.89 10.25 3.78
N SER A 80 3.58 10.01 2.65
CA SER A 80 5.00 9.63 2.68
C SER A 80 5.90 10.72 3.29
N CYS A 81 5.59 12.01 3.07
CA CYS A 81 6.35 13.12 3.68
C CYS A 81 6.31 13.03 5.20
N GLU A 82 5.11 12.80 5.73
CA GLU A 82 4.85 12.65 7.16
C GLU A 82 5.51 11.40 7.70
N PHE A 83 5.41 10.27 6.99
CA PHE A 83 6.04 9.02 7.38
C PHE A 83 7.56 9.16 7.58
N ARG A 84 8.28 9.83 6.68
CA ARG A 84 9.74 10.11 6.89
C ARG A 84 10.01 11.08 8.03
N ARG A 85 9.11 12.03 8.26
CA ARG A 85 9.23 12.99 9.38
C ARG A 85 8.84 12.36 10.73
N GLY A 86 8.22 11.18 10.70
CA GLY A 86 7.75 10.41 11.84
C GLY A 86 8.85 9.96 12.78
N ASN A 87 8.49 9.05 13.68
CA ASN A 87 9.22 8.72 14.90
C ASN A 87 10.73 8.52 14.68
N ARG A 88 11.50 9.58 14.98
CA ARG A 88 12.97 9.64 14.90
C ARG A 88 13.67 8.66 15.86
N LEU A 89 12.93 8.07 16.80
CA LEU A 89 13.41 7.05 17.72
C LEU A 89 13.38 5.64 17.11
N SER A 90 12.82 5.49 15.91
CA SER A 90 12.82 4.20 15.22
C SER A 90 14.27 3.81 14.83
N PRO A 91 14.70 2.57 15.10
CA PRO A 91 16.07 2.13 14.82
C PRO A 91 16.36 1.99 13.31
N ARG A 92 15.34 2.15 12.45
CA ARG A 92 15.47 2.09 10.99
C ARG A 92 14.97 3.40 10.37
N PRO A 93 15.73 4.01 9.44
CA PRO A 93 15.29 5.22 8.79
C PRO A 93 14.01 4.96 7.99
N GLN A 94 12.99 5.79 8.21
CA GLN A 94 11.74 5.74 7.47
C GLN A 94 11.95 6.31 6.05
N SER A 95 11.80 5.44 5.05
CA SER A 95 11.90 5.82 3.64
C SER A 95 10.57 6.33 3.11
N ARG A 96 10.61 7.29 2.18
CA ARG A 96 9.45 7.74 1.39
C ARG A 96 9.31 7.02 0.05
N ALA A 97 10.28 6.17 -0.27
CA ALA A 97 10.32 5.51 -1.56
C ALA A 97 9.31 4.35 -1.60
N THR A 98 8.65 4.20 -2.75
CA THR A 98 7.92 2.97 -3.08
C THR A 98 8.84 2.06 -3.88
N LEU A 99 8.95 0.79 -3.47
CA LEU A 99 9.70 -0.23 -4.20
C LEU A 99 8.73 -1.06 -5.04
N VAL A 100 8.94 -1.07 -6.35
CA VAL A 100 8.23 -1.95 -7.29
C VAL A 100 9.18 -3.07 -7.70
N ILE A 101 8.73 -4.31 -7.57
CA ILE A 101 9.47 -5.51 -7.98
C ILE A 101 8.73 -6.14 -9.14
N ALA A 102 9.43 -6.42 -10.23
CA ALA A 102 8.88 -7.01 -11.44
C ALA A 102 9.72 -8.22 -11.88
N PRO A 103 9.11 -9.21 -12.56
CA PRO A 103 9.78 -10.47 -12.91
C PRO A 103 10.79 -10.34 -14.05
N SER A 104 10.71 -9.28 -14.86
CA SER A 104 11.60 -9.09 -16.01
C SER A 104 11.90 -7.62 -16.28
N VAL A 105 12.97 -7.37 -17.05
CA VAL A 105 13.32 -6.03 -17.54
C VAL A 105 12.21 -5.45 -18.40
N LEU A 106 11.56 -6.27 -19.23
CA LEU A 106 10.51 -5.83 -20.12
C LEU A 106 9.37 -5.16 -19.33
N VAL A 107 8.91 -5.82 -18.26
CA VAL A 107 7.89 -5.25 -17.36
C VAL A 107 8.41 -3.98 -16.67
N LEU A 108 9.70 -3.92 -16.30
CA LEU A 108 10.27 -2.67 -15.77
C LEU A 108 10.24 -1.53 -16.79
N GLU A 109 10.55 -1.78 -18.06
CA GLU A 109 10.47 -0.73 -19.10
C GLU A 109 9.02 -0.27 -19.32
N GLU A 110 8.05 -1.19 -19.30
CA GLU A 110 6.63 -0.84 -19.38
C GLU A 110 6.21 0.09 -18.24
N TRP A 111 6.62 -0.22 -17.00
CA TRP A 111 6.37 0.66 -15.85
C TRP A 111 7.05 2.03 -16.02
N LEU A 112 8.27 2.08 -16.54
CA LEU A 112 8.98 3.35 -16.77
C LEU A 112 8.28 4.20 -17.84
N SER A 113 7.77 3.57 -18.91
CA SER A 113 6.97 4.25 -19.93
C SER A 113 5.69 4.80 -19.32
N ASP A 114 4.92 3.97 -18.60
CA ASP A 114 3.67 4.38 -17.96
C ASP A 114 3.90 5.54 -16.99
N ILE A 115 5.00 5.54 -16.24
CA ILE A 115 5.36 6.66 -15.36
C ILE A 115 5.64 7.93 -16.16
N GLN A 116 6.39 7.85 -17.26
CA GLN A 116 6.70 9.01 -18.10
C GLN A 116 5.45 9.60 -18.74
N ASP A 117 4.51 8.74 -19.15
CA ASP A 117 3.28 9.14 -19.83
C ASP A 117 2.26 9.78 -18.87
N HIS A 118 2.19 9.30 -17.62
CA HIS A 118 1.12 9.67 -16.69
C HIS A 118 1.57 10.53 -15.50
N LEU A 119 2.87 10.60 -15.19
CA LEU A 119 3.37 11.34 -14.05
C LEU A 119 4.32 12.46 -14.50
N SER A 120 4.12 13.65 -13.93
CA SER A 120 5.02 14.77 -14.18
C SER A 120 6.38 14.51 -13.56
N SER A 121 7.45 14.68 -14.34
CA SER A 121 8.85 14.46 -13.93
C SER A 121 9.30 15.22 -12.68
N ARG A 122 8.56 16.25 -12.27
CA ARG A 122 8.83 17.05 -11.06
C ARG A 122 8.27 16.46 -9.76
N GLN A 123 7.40 15.44 -9.82
CA GLN A 123 6.70 14.93 -8.65
C GLN A 123 7.39 13.72 -8.00
N LEU A 124 8.08 12.89 -8.78
CA LEU A 124 8.67 11.63 -8.32
C LEU A 124 10.08 11.44 -8.89
N ARG A 125 11.02 11.09 -8.00
CA ARG A 125 12.36 10.63 -8.41
C ARG A 125 12.30 9.13 -8.66
N ILE A 126 12.65 8.71 -9.88
CA ILE A 126 12.59 7.32 -10.32
C ILE A 126 14.01 6.75 -10.31
N LEU A 127 14.19 5.58 -9.68
CA LEU A 127 15.45 4.85 -9.65
C LEU A 127 15.20 3.44 -10.21
N LYS A 128 16.00 3.05 -11.20
CA LYS A 128 15.97 1.71 -11.80
C LYS A 128 17.17 0.91 -11.30
N HIS A 129 16.91 -0.29 -10.80
CA HIS A 129 17.95 -1.25 -10.43
C HIS A 129 17.70 -2.59 -11.12
N HIS A 130 18.63 -3.02 -11.97
CA HIS A 130 18.59 -4.29 -12.67
C HIS A 130 20.01 -4.74 -13.05
N GLY A 131 20.30 -6.04 -12.91
CA GLY A 131 21.62 -6.62 -13.16
C GLY A 131 22.70 -6.13 -12.18
N SER A 132 23.97 -6.35 -12.51
CA SER A 132 25.13 -5.91 -11.69
C SER A 132 25.38 -4.40 -11.75
N THR A 133 24.52 -3.64 -12.42
CA THR A 133 24.68 -2.19 -12.57
C THR A 133 24.17 -1.50 -11.30
N LYS A 134 25.05 -0.75 -10.63
CA LYS A 134 24.65 0.13 -9.51
C LYS A 134 23.57 1.10 -10.02
N ALA A 135 22.54 1.34 -9.20
CA ALA A 135 21.49 2.29 -9.52
C ALA A 135 22.13 3.66 -9.86
N LYS A 136 21.90 4.18 -11.06
CA LYS A 136 22.32 5.53 -11.44
C LYS A 136 21.43 6.52 -10.71
N GLN A 137 22.06 7.41 -9.94
CA GLN A 137 21.40 8.45 -9.13
C GLN A 137 20.82 9.56 -9.99
#